data_AF-A0A535ABS1-F1
#
_entry.id   AF-A0A535ABS1-F1
#
_cell.length_a   1.000
_cell.length_b   1.000
_cell.length_c   1.000
_cell.angle_alpha   90.00
_cell.angle_beta   90.00
_cell.angle_gamma   90.00
#
_symmetry.space_group_name_H-M   'P 1'
#
loop_
_entity.id
_entity.type
_entity.pdbx_description
1 polymer ?
#
loop_
_entity_poly.entity_id
_entity_poly.type
_entity_poly.pdbx_seq_one_letter_code
_entity_poly.pdbx_strand_id
1 'polypeptide(L)'
;MHDASGAAYICLTCGVQQEPSHARPQRCPICEDERQYVRQGGQQWTTLRDLRATGHRIVLRDLEPDLTGVGIEPLFGIGQRALLLRTPRGNFLWDCIGYIDDAAVSTLRTRGGVAGIAMSHPHFYGVMAEWSAAFGGCPIY
;
A
#
# COMPACT_ATOMS: atom_id res chain seq x y z
N MET A 1 -17.77 -2.94 19.93
CA MET A 1 -18.16 -2.19 18.72
C MET A 1 -18.05 -3.15 17.56
N HIS A 2 -19.19 -3.59 17.01
CA HIS A 2 -19.19 -4.40 15.79
C HIS A 2 -18.76 -3.50 14.63
N ASP A 3 -17.65 -3.84 13.97
CA ASP A 3 -17.19 -3.20 12.75
C ASP A 3 -18.20 -3.51 11.64
N ALA A 4 -19.07 -2.54 11.36
CA ALA A 4 -20.15 -2.66 10.39
C ALA A 4 -19.67 -2.55 8.93
N SER A 5 -18.36 -2.43 8.68
CA SER A 5 -17.84 -2.07 7.35
C SER A 5 -17.38 -3.26 6.49
N GLY A 6 -17.29 -4.47 7.03
CA GLY A 6 -16.78 -5.62 6.26
C GLY A 6 -15.26 -5.55 6.04
N ALA A 7 -14.71 -6.34 5.11
CA ALA A 7 -13.27 -6.42 4.88
C ALA A 7 -12.82 -5.48 3.75
N ALA A 8 -11.71 -4.78 3.94
CA ALA A 8 -11.03 -4.07 2.86
C ALA A 8 -10.18 -5.05 2.03
N TYR A 9 -10.72 -5.46 0.88
CA TYR A 9 -10.06 -6.42 0.00
C TYR A 9 -8.95 -5.77 -0.82
N ILE A 10 -7.85 -6.50 -1.00
CA ILE A 10 -6.71 -6.07 -1.81
C ILE A 10 -6.65 -6.95 -3.06
N CYS A 11 -6.57 -6.33 -4.23
CA CYS A 11 -6.45 -7.08 -5.47
C CYS A 11 -5.08 -7.77 -5.55
N LEU A 12 -5.05 -9.09 -5.77
CA LEU A 12 -3.78 -9.83 -5.90
C LEU A 12 -2.96 -9.40 -7.13
N THR A 13 -3.58 -8.79 -8.14
CA THR A 13 -2.89 -8.36 -9.36
C THR A 13 -2.20 -7.02 -9.17
N CYS A 14 -2.92 -5.95 -8.83
CA CYS A 14 -2.35 -4.61 -8.70
C CYS A 14 -1.89 -4.26 -7.28
N GLY A 15 -2.40 -4.95 -6.26
CA GLY A 15 -2.12 -4.64 -4.86
C GLY A 15 -2.91 -3.44 -4.31
N VAL A 16 -3.91 -2.93 -5.04
CA VAL A 16 -4.74 -1.81 -4.58
C VAL A 16 -5.88 -2.30 -3.68
N GLN A 17 -6.00 -1.66 -2.51
CA GLN A 17 -7.09 -1.83 -1.55
C GLN A 17 -8.39 -1.24 -2.08
N GLN A 18 -9.48 -1.94 -1.88
CA GLN A 18 -10.84 -1.47 -2.16
C GLN A 18 -11.53 -1.03 -0.88
N GLU A 19 -12.62 -0.28 -1.04
CA GLU A 19 -13.48 0.05 0.09
C GLU A 19 -13.94 -1.21 0.84
N PRO A 20 -14.06 -1.12 2.18
CA PRO A 20 -14.58 -2.20 3.00
C PRO A 20 -15.92 -2.73 2.49
N SER A 21 -16.06 -4.06 2.40
CA SER A 21 -17.29 -4.71 1.97
C SER A 21 -17.44 -6.11 2.59
N HIS A 22 -18.67 -6.58 2.75
CA HIS A 22 -18.94 -7.92 3.30
C HIS A 22 -18.62 -9.06 2.33
N ALA A 23 -18.54 -8.77 1.03
CA ALA A 23 -18.27 -9.74 -0.02
C ALA A 23 -17.10 -9.26 -0.89
N ARG A 24 -16.32 -10.20 -1.41
CA ARG A 24 -15.22 -9.89 -2.34
C ARG A 24 -15.77 -9.12 -3.54
N PRO A 25 -15.14 -8.01 -3.96
CA PRO A 25 -15.58 -7.28 -5.14
C PRO A 25 -15.52 -8.19 -6.37
N GLN A 26 -16.48 -8.04 -7.28
CA GLN A 26 -16.47 -8.83 -8.52
C GLN A 26 -15.37 -8.39 -9.47
N ARG A 27 -15.00 -7.11 -9.41
CA ARG A 27 -14.11 -6.43 -10.36
C ARG A 27 -13.19 -5.49 -9.61
N CYS A 28 -11.97 -5.32 -10.11
CA CYS A 28 -11.05 -4.29 -9.64
C CYS A 28 -11.06 -3.14 -10.66
N PRO A 29 -11.55 -1.94 -10.30
CA PRO A 29 -11.63 -0.83 -11.24
C PRO A 29 -10.25 -0.42 -11.79
N ILE A 30 -9.19 -0.68 -11.01
CA ILE A 30 -7.81 -0.45 -11.42
C ILE A 30 -7.35 -1.46 -12.48
N CYS A 31 -7.75 -2.74 -12.37
CA CYS A 31 -7.32 -3.76 -13.35
C CYS A 31 -8.23 -3.82 -14.59
N GLU A 32 -9.43 -3.27 -14.53
CA GLU A 32 -10.29 -3.10 -15.70
C GLU A 32 -9.97 -1.81 -16.49
N ASP A 33 -9.09 -0.95 -15.96
CA ASP A 33 -8.48 0.14 -16.71
C ASP A 33 -7.64 -0.44 -17.86
N GLU A 34 -7.74 0.17 -19.04
CA GLU A 34 -7.06 -0.27 -20.28
C GLU A 34 -5.54 -0.42 -20.14
N ARG A 35 -4.95 0.24 -19.14
CA ARG A 35 -3.50 0.26 -18.87
C ARG A 35 -3.05 -0.93 -18.02
N GLN A 36 -3.95 -1.84 -17.68
CA GLN A 36 -3.64 -3.01 -16.88
C GLN A 36 -4.30 -4.27 -17.37
N TYR A 37 -3.70 -5.41 -17.03
CA TYR A 37 -4.23 -6.72 -17.36
C TYR A 37 -4.96 -7.35 -16.18
N VAL A 38 -5.98 -8.13 -16.50
CA VAL A 38 -6.55 -9.11 -15.56
C VAL A 38 -5.69 -10.37 -15.62
N ARG A 39 -5.27 -10.86 -14.45
CA ARG A 39 -4.42 -12.06 -14.32
C ARG A 39 -5.09 -13.28 -14.97
N GLN A 40 -4.28 -14.20 -15.52
CA GLN A 40 -4.75 -15.54 -15.91
C GLN A 40 -5.40 -16.24 -14.70
N GLY A 41 -6.69 -16.55 -14.80
CA GLY A 41 -7.50 -17.05 -13.68
C GLY A 41 -8.48 -16.03 -13.08
N GLY A 42 -8.54 -14.82 -13.63
CA GLY A 42 -9.52 -13.79 -13.29
C GLY A 42 -9.13 -12.94 -12.08
N GLN A 43 -10.11 -12.19 -11.56
CA GLN A 43 -9.91 -11.32 -10.40
C GLN A 43 -9.76 -12.15 -9.12
N GLN A 44 -8.67 -11.91 -8.39
CA GLN A 44 -8.42 -12.55 -7.10
C GLN A 44 -8.12 -11.51 -6.03
N TRP A 45 -8.45 -11.86 -4.79
CA TRP A 45 -8.49 -10.94 -3.67
C TRP A 45 -7.82 -11.55 -2.44
N THR A 46 -7.19 -10.69 -1.64
CA THR A 46 -6.63 -10.99 -0.33
C THR A 46 -7.02 -9.90 0.66
N THR A 47 -6.53 -9.99 1.89
CA THR A 47 -6.63 -8.95 2.92
C THR A 47 -5.26 -8.71 3.54
N LEU A 48 -5.06 -7.61 4.27
CA LEU A 48 -3.84 -7.42 5.05
C LEU A 48 -3.61 -8.55 6.06
N ARG A 49 -4.69 -9.05 6.68
CA ARG A 49 -4.64 -10.19 7.60
C ARG A 49 -4.07 -11.43 6.92
N ASP A 50 -4.57 -11.75 5.72
CA ASP A 50 -4.11 -12.91 4.97
C ASP A 50 -2.67 -12.71 4.45
N LEU A 51 -2.31 -11.51 3.97
CA LEU A 51 -0.94 -11.19 3.56
C LEU A 51 0.06 -11.32 4.71
N ARG A 52 -0.28 -10.85 5.92
CA ARG A 52 0.58 -11.02 7.11
C ARG A 52 0.87 -12.49 7.40
N ALA A 53 -0.12 -13.37 7.24
CA ALA A 53 0.04 -14.81 7.45
C ALA A 53 0.96 -15.50 6.42
N THR A 54 1.19 -14.88 5.27
CA THR A 54 2.06 -15.43 4.20
C THR A 54 3.54 -15.03 4.33
N GLY A 55 3.90 -14.25 5.35
CA GLY A 55 5.29 -13.87 5.61
C GLY A 55 5.81 -12.70 4.75
N HIS A 56 4.93 -11.96 4.08
CA HIS A 56 5.31 -10.71 3.43
C HIS A 56 5.80 -9.70 4.45
N ARG A 57 6.87 -8.99 4.11
CA ARG A 57 7.46 -7.92 4.92
C ARG A 57 7.86 -6.75 4.04
N ILE A 58 7.89 -5.56 4.63
CA ILE A 58 8.45 -4.38 3.98
C ILE A 58 9.97 -4.39 4.12
N VAL A 59 10.64 -4.06 3.02
CA VAL A 59 12.08 -3.85 2.96
C VAL A 59 12.35 -2.40 2.61
N LEU A 60 13.11 -1.74 3.48
CA LEU A 60 13.57 -0.37 3.31
C LEU A 60 15.00 -0.40 2.77
N ARG A 61 15.25 0.35 1.69
CA ARG A 61 16.59 0.45 1.07
C ARG A 61 16.93 1.92 0.87
N ASP A 62 18.00 2.40 1.49
CA ASP A 62 18.46 3.76 1.26
C ASP A 62 19.08 3.83 -0.15
N LEU A 63 18.53 4.73 -0.98
CA LEU A 63 18.90 4.84 -2.40
C LEU A 63 19.88 5.99 -2.60
N GLU A 64 19.60 7.12 -1.96
CA GLU A 64 20.39 8.35 -1.96
C GLU A 64 20.23 9.02 -0.58
N PRO A 65 21.05 10.05 -0.24
CA PRO A 65 20.77 10.90 0.90
C PRO A 65 19.32 11.39 0.87
N ASP A 66 18.62 11.18 1.99
CA ASP A 66 17.22 11.58 2.16
C ASP A 66 16.20 10.91 1.23
N LEU A 67 16.57 9.84 0.52
CA LEU A 67 15.67 9.04 -0.32
C LEU A 67 15.75 7.55 0.05
N THR A 68 14.66 7.00 0.56
CA THR A 68 14.54 5.58 0.91
C THR A 68 13.50 4.90 0.03
N GLY A 69 13.85 3.79 -0.62
CA GLY A 69 12.90 2.91 -1.28
C GLY A 69 12.15 2.03 -0.28
N VAL A 70 10.84 1.89 -0.49
CA VAL A 70 9.91 1.09 0.32
C VAL A 70 9.31 0.01 -0.58
N GLY A 71 9.72 -1.24 -0.38
CA GLY A 71 9.27 -2.39 -1.19
C GLY A 71 8.75 -3.54 -0.34
N ILE A 72 8.17 -4.56 -0.99
CA ILE A 72 7.62 -5.76 -0.34
C ILE A 72 8.46 -6.98 -0.76
N GLU A 73 8.80 -7.85 0.21
CA GLU A 73 9.37 -9.18 -0.04
C GLU A 73 8.54 -10.26 0.68
N PRO A 74 8.13 -11.36 0.01
CA PRO A 74 8.19 -11.60 -1.44
C PRO A 74 7.45 -10.55 -2.28
N LEU A 75 7.67 -10.54 -3.59
CA LEU A 75 7.01 -9.59 -4.50
C LEU A 75 5.49 -9.75 -4.43
N PHE A 76 4.78 -8.63 -4.28
CA PHE A 76 3.33 -8.58 -4.24
C PHE A 76 2.76 -7.62 -5.30
N GLY A 77 1.58 -7.97 -5.83
CA GLY A 77 0.91 -7.22 -6.88
C GLY A 77 1.81 -7.05 -8.12
N ILE A 78 1.91 -5.83 -8.63
CA ILE A 78 2.76 -5.47 -9.77
C ILE A 78 4.25 -5.28 -9.41
N GLY A 79 4.65 -5.59 -8.17
CA GLY A 79 6.03 -5.37 -7.72
C GLY A 79 6.39 -3.89 -7.54
N GLN A 80 5.39 -3.08 -7.19
CA GLN A 80 5.56 -1.65 -6.94
C GLN A 80 6.53 -1.37 -5.78
N ARG A 81 7.23 -0.25 -5.89
CA ARG A 81 8.11 0.32 -4.87
C ARG A 81 7.74 1.78 -4.67
N ALA A 82 7.36 2.15 -3.46
CA ALA A 82 7.17 3.54 -3.08
C ALA A 82 8.52 4.18 -2.69
N LEU A 83 8.57 5.50 -2.63
CA LEU A 83 9.75 6.26 -2.21
C LEU A 83 9.40 7.15 -1.02
N LEU A 84 10.18 7.07 0.05
CA LEU A 84 10.14 8.03 1.14
C LEU A 84 11.17 9.12 0.87
N LEU A 85 10.69 10.35 0.66
CA LEU A 85 11.51 11.54 0.55
C LEU A 85 11.55 12.24 1.91
N ARG A 86 12.74 12.41 2.48
CA ARG A 86 12.93 13.14 3.72
C ARG A 86 13.14 14.62 3.43
N THR A 87 12.42 15.47 4.15
CA THR A 87 12.56 16.93 4.00
C THR A 87 12.55 17.60 5.37
N PRO A 88 13.13 18.81 5.51
CA PRO A 88 13.05 19.57 6.75
C PRO A 88 11.62 19.94 7.19
N ARG A 89 10.62 19.83 6.29
CA ARG A 89 9.22 20.21 6.53
C ARG A 89 8.29 19.00 6.71
N GLY A 90 8.85 17.80 6.80
CA GLY A 90 8.11 16.55 6.89
C GLY A 90 8.39 15.62 5.70
N ASN A 91 8.41 14.33 5.97
CA ASN A 91 8.70 13.33 4.93
C ASN A 91 7.45 13.07 4.07
N PHE A 92 7.65 12.82 2.79
CA PHE A 92 6.57 12.43 1.87
C PHE A 92 6.78 11.01 1.37
N LEU A 93 5.69 10.24 1.32
CA LEU A 93 5.67 8.97 0.59
C LEU A 93 5.17 9.25 -0.83
N TRP A 94 6.03 9.06 -1.81
CA TRP A 94 5.68 9.08 -3.22
C TRP A 94 5.24 7.68 -3.64
N ASP A 95 4.01 7.59 -4.15
CA ASP A 95 3.25 6.35 -4.37
C ASP A 95 3.01 5.56 -3.06
N CYS A 96 2.31 4.43 -3.14
CA CYS A 96 2.06 3.56 -1.99
C CYS A 96 2.07 2.09 -2.38
N ILE A 97 2.68 1.26 -1.54
CA ILE A 97 2.73 -0.19 -1.75
C ILE A 97 1.48 -0.89 -1.23
N GLY A 98 1.17 -2.07 -1.78
CA GLY A 98 -0.03 -2.85 -1.47
C GLY A 98 0.00 -3.61 -0.14
N TYR A 99 0.86 -3.19 0.80
CA TYR A 99 1.06 -3.84 2.08
C TYR A 99 1.57 -2.85 3.13
N ILE A 100 1.33 -3.19 4.40
CA ILE A 100 1.83 -2.43 5.55
C ILE A 100 2.06 -3.38 6.73
N ASP A 101 3.18 -3.19 7.42
CA ASP A 101 3.54 -3.90 8.64
C ASP A 101 4.09 -2.97 9.72
N ASP A 102 4.02 -3.44 10.96
CA ASP A 102 4.28 -2.62 12.14
C ASP A 102 5.79 -2.35 12.30
N ALA A 103 6.63 -3.26 11.78
CA ALA A 103 8.08 -3.14 11.84
C ALA A 103 8.58 -1.97 10.97
N ALA A 104 8.08 -1.87 9.73
CA ALA A 104 8.40 -0.77 8.86
C ALA A 104 7.78 0.55 9.34
N VAL A 105 6.53 0.54 9.81
CA VAL A 105 5.91 1.75 10.40
C VAL A 105 6.75 2.26 11.57
N SER A 106 7.17 1.38 12.48
CA SER A 106 8.04 1.75 13.61
C SER A 106 9.36 2.34 13.12
N THR A 107 10.01 1.71 12.15
CA THR A 107 11.28 2.19 11.58
C THR A 107 11.11 3.55 10.87
N LEU A 108 9.99 3.77 10.18
CA LEU A 108 9.74 5.05 9.52
C LEU A 108 9.41 6.16 10.52
N ARG A 109 8.74 5.86 11.64
CA ARG A 109 8.54 6.82 12.73
C ARG A 109 9.86 7.30 13.33
N THR A 110 10.83 6.40 13.54
CA THR A 110 12.17 6.82 14.01
C THR A 110 12.93 7.66 12.98
N ARG A 111 12.57 7.56 11.69
CA ARG A 111 13.10 8.37 10.58
C ARG A 111 12.32 9.68 10.33
N GLY A 112 11.43 10.07 11.24
CA GLY A 112 10.65 11.31 11.14
C GLY A 112 9.21 11.15 10.63
N GLY A 113 8.73 9.91 10.46
CA GLY A 113 7.36 9.59 10.07
C GLY A 113 7.06 9.89 8.60
N VAL A 114 5.77 10.04 8.30
CA VAL A 114 5.23 10.41 6.97
C VAL A 114 4.21 11.54 7.18
N ALA A 115 4.48 12.70 6.61
CA ALA A 115 3.64 13.89 6.71
C ALA A 115 2.60 13.99 5.59
N GLY A 116 2.76 13.23 4.51
CA GLY A 116 1.80 13.15 3.41
C GLY A 116 2.16 12.03 2.43
N ILE A 117 1.17 11.63 1.65
CA ILE A 117 1.31 10.62 0.60
C ILE A 117 0.87 11.28 -0.71
N ALA A 118 1.68 11.17 -1.76
CA ALA A 118 1.33 11.71 -3.08
C ALA A 118 1.35 10.57 -4.09
N MET A 119 0.36 10.52 -4.98
CA MET A 119 0.24 9.45 -5.96
C MET A 119 0.59 9.93 -7.36
N SER A 120 1.38 9.13 -8.07
CA SER A 120 1.64 9.37 -9.48
C SER A 120 0.45 8.99 -10.35
N HIS A 121 -0.19 7.83 -10.08
CA HIS A 121 -1.35 7.32 -10.82
C HIS A 121 -2.04 6.12 -10.11
N PRO A 122 -3.26 5.71 -10.54
CA PRO A 122 -4.12 4.80 -9.75
C PRO A 122 -3.57 3.41 -9.43
N HIS A 123 -2.64 2.89 -10.23
CA HIS A 123 -1.99 1.59 -9.97
C HIS A 123 -1.11 1.58 -8.72
N PHE A 124 -0.74 2.77 -8.23
CA PHE A 124 0.17 3.00 -7.13
C PHE A 124 -0.55 3.46 -5.86
N TYR A 125 -1.88 3.33 -5.79
CA TYR A 125 -2.64 3.64 -4.59
C TYR A 125 -2.38 2.65 -3.45
N GLY A 126 -1.96 1.41 -3.75
CA GLY A 126 -1.59 0.42 -2.74
C GLY A 126 -2.63 0.27 -1.63
N VAL A 127 -2.17 0.30 -0.38
CA VAL A 127 -3.01 0.36 0.84
C VAL A 127 -2.93 1.74 1.50
N MET A 128 -3.06 2.82 0.70
CA MET A 128 -2.83 4.21 1.13
C MET A 128 -3.65 4.64 2.36
N ALA A 129 -4.87 4.12 2.53
CA ALA A 129 -5.70 4.44 3.69
C ALA A 129 -5.05 3.94 5.00
N GLU A 130 -4.46 2.74 4.95
CA GLU A 130 -3.77 2.11 6.08
C GLU A 130 -2.46 2.84 6.41
N TRP A 131 -1.73 3.26 5.37
CA TRP A 131 -0.55 4.10 5.54
C TRP A 131 -0.90 5.46 6.15
N SER A 132 -1.91 6.15 5.63
CA SER A 132 -2.39 7.42 6.19
C SER A 132 -2.78 7.24 7.67
N ALA A 133 -3.59 6.24 7.99
CA ALA A 133 -4.00 5.93 9.35
C ALA A 133 -2.80 5.64 10.28
N ALA A 134 -1.84 4.82 9.83
CA ALA A 134 -0.64 4.48 10.60
C ALA A 134 0.25 5.70 10.92
N PHE A 135 0.17 6.76 10.13
CA PHE A 135 0.88 8.03 10.34
C PHE A 135 -0.04 9.18 10.77
N GLY A 136 -1.13 8.87 11.46
CA GLY A 136 -1.98 9.88 12.13
C GLY A 136 -2.98 10.56 11.20
N GLY A 137 -3.40 9.89 10.13
CA GLY A 137 -4.33 10.44 9.14
C GLY A 137 -3.68 11.48 8.24
N CYS A 138 -2.42 11.28 7.86
CA CYS A 138 -1.72 12.23 7.01
C CYS A 138 -2.42 12.37 5.64
N PRO A 139 -2.42 13.57 5.03
CA PRO A 139 -3.14 13.81 3.79
C PRO A 139 -2.61 12.98 2.62
N ILE A 140 -3.53 12.60 1.73
CA ILE A 140 -3.26 11.92 0.47
C ILE A 140 -3.56 12.89 -0.68
N TYR A 141 -2.64 13.04 -1.62
CA TYR A 141 -2.71 13.94 -2.77
C TYR A 141 -2.67 13.18 -4.10
#